data_AF-A0A9N8D8D6-F1
#
_entry.id   AF-A0A9N8D8D6-F1
#
_cell.length_a   1.000
_cell.length_b   1.000
_cell.length_c   1.000
_cell.angle_alpha   90.00
_cell.angle_beta   90.00
_cell.angle_gamma   90.00
#
_symmetry.space_group_name_H-M   'P 1'
#
loop_
_entity.id
_entity.type
_entity.pdbx_description
1 polymer ?
#
loop_
_entity_poly.entity_id
_entity_poly.type
_entity_poly.pdbx_seq_one_letter_code
_entity_poly.pdbx_strand_id
1 'polypeptide(L)'
;MSIYEEIEIEDMTFDPDELIYTYPCPCGDKFRITLEELWDGEDIAKCPSCTLRIAVIFDEEDLPELPPDEDEEEEEEPAEELQTKMQTLKESNRIKQATIQVAALFVQLELLQTMLFQHLVERWTTNCRGTRQ
;
A
#
# COMPACT_ATOMS: atom_id res chain seq x y z
N MET A 1 -40.31 5.95 -9.08
CA MET A 1 -39.08 5.26 -9.50
C MET A 1 -39.49 3.88 -9.99
N SER A 2 -38.91 3.37 -11.09
CA SER A 2 -39.27 2.05 -11.62
C SER A 2 -38.37 0.98 -10.99
N ILE A 3 -38.85 0.39 -9.90
CA ILE A 3 -38.33 -0.86 -9.34
C ILE A 3 -38.78 -1.99 -10.27
N TYR A 4 -37.89 -2.93 -10.57
CA TYR A 4 -38.21 -4.04 -11.47
C TYR A 4 -39.11 -5.07 -10.80
N GLU A 5 -38.76 -5.47 -9.58
CA GLU A 5 -39.47 -6.46 -8.77
C GLU A 5 -39.09 -6.29 -7.29
N GLU A 6 -39.98 -6.77 -6.42
CA GLU A 6 -39.76 -6.89 -4.97
C GLU A 6 -39.44 -8.35 -4.67
N ILE A 7 -38.31 -8.60 -3.99
CA ILE A 7 -37.78 -9.94 -3.71
C ILE A 7 -37.57 -10.06 -2.21
N GLU A 8 -37.95 -11.20 -1.63
CA GLU A 8 -37.72 -11.52 -0.21
C GLU A 8 -36.25 -11.92 0.01
N ILE A 9 -35.66 -11.53 1.13
CA ILE A 9 -34.24 -11.78 1.42
C ILE A 9 -33.89 -13.28 1.48
N GLU A 10 -34.88 -14.13 1.79
CA GLU A 10 -34.78 -15.59 1.84
C GLU A 10 -34.57 -16.23 0.47
N ASP A 11 -34.95 -15.54 -0.61
CA ASP A 11 -34.72 -15.96 -1.99
C ASP A 11 -33.35 -15.53 -2.52
N MET A 12 -32.60 -14.72 -1.75
CA MET A 12 -31.25 -14.29 -2.10
C MET A 12 -30.20 -15.27 -1.57
N THR A 13 -29.06 -15.33 -2.27
CA THR A 13 -27.90 -16.09 -1.81
C THR A 13 -27.02 -15.20 -0.95
N PHE A 14 -26.92 -15.50 0.34
CA PHE A 14 -25.99 -14.85 1.27
C PHE A 14 -24.59 -15.45 1.19
N ASP A 15 -23.58 -14.60 1.02
CA ASP A 15 -22.17 -14.97 1.14
C ASP A 15 -21.61 -14.45 2.48
N PRO A 16 -21.21 -15.33 3.42
CA PRO A 16 -20.74 -14.93 4.75
C PRO A 16 -19.31 -14.38 4.75
N ASP A 17 -18.52 -14.64 3.70
CA ASP A 17 -17.13 -14.16 3.61
C ASP A 17 -17.10 -12.70 3.15
N GLU A 18 -17.96 -12.33 2.20
CA GLU A 18 -18.08 -10.96 1.69
C GLU A 18 -19.19 -10.14 2.36
N LEU A 19 -20.07 -10.77 3.15
CA LEU A 19 -21.28 -10.17 3.75
C LEU A 19 -22.20 -9.52 2.70
N ILE A 20 -22.37 -10.20 1.55
CA ILE A 20 -23.16 -9.69 0.41
C ILE A 20 -24.28 -10.66 0.08
N TYR A 21 -25.47 -10.11 -0.18
CA TYR A 21 -26.59 -10.84 -0.77
C TYR A 21 -26.57 -10.71 -2.29
N THR A 22 -26.70 -11.85 -2.97
CA THR A 22 -26.68 -11.91 -4.43
C THR A 22 -27.93 -12.56 -5.01
N TYR A 23 -28.43 -12.00 -6.12
CA TYR A 23 -29.60 -12.53 -6.83
C TYR A 23 -29.37 -12.54 -8.36
N PRO A 24 -29.74 -13.61 -9.10
CA PRO A 24 -29.49 -13.69 -10.54
C PRO A 24 -30.29 -12.65 -11.33
N CYS A 25 -29.61 -11.85 -12.14
CA CYS A 25 -30.22 -10.85 -13.01
C CYS A 25 -30.50 -11.45 -14.41
N PRO A 26 -31.64 -11.14 -15.05
CA PRO A 26 -31.96 -11.61 -16.40
C PRO A 26 -30.97 -11.14 -17.50
N CYS A 27 -30.07 -10.20 -17.19
CA CYS A 27 -29.01 -9.78 -18.11
C CYS A 27 -27.75 -10.67 -18.09
N GLY A 28 -27.66 -11.64 -17.16
CA GLY A 28 -26.55 -12.59 -17.05
C GLY A 28 -25.59 -12.33 -15.89
N ASP A 29 -25.69 -11.17 -15.24
CA ASP A 29 -24.96 -10.85 -14.02
C ASP A 29 -25.82 -11.09 -12.77
N LYS A 30 -25.33 -10.67 -11.60
CA LYS A 30 -26.07 -10.75 -10.34
C LYS A 30 -26.29 -9.36 -9.77
N PHE A 31 -27.47 -9.14 -9.18
CA PHE A 31 -27.67 -8.06 -8.24
C PHE A 31 -26.83 -8.35 -6.99
N ARG A 32 -26.28 -7.28 -6.41
CA ARG A 32 -25.55 -7.33 -5.16
C ARG A 32 -26.02 -6.21 -4.24
N ILE A 33 -26.08 -6.50 -2.95
CA ILE A 33 -26.33 -5.56 -1.88
C ILE A 33 -25.56 -6.02 -0.65
N THR A 34 -24.92 -5.07 0.04
CA THR A 34 -24.13 -5.38 1.24
C THR A 34 -25.05 -5.52 2.46
N LEU A 35 -24.62 -6.31 3.43
CA LEU A 35 -25.32 -6.44 4.71
C LEU A 35 -25.38 -5.09 5.45
N GLU A 36 -24.32 -4.28 5.35
CA GLU A 36 -24.28 -2.93 5.92
C GLU A 36 -25.36 -2.01 5.32
N GLU A 37 -25.51 -2.00 3.99
CA GLU A 37 -26.57 -1.23 3.33
C GLU A 37 -27.98 -1.63 3.82
N LEU A 38 -28.21 -2.93 4.05
CA LEU A 38 -29.49 -3.42 4.59
C LEU A 38 -29.72 -2.95 6.03
N TRP A 39 -28.68 -2.95 6.87
CA TRP A 39 -28.74 -2.42 8.24
C TRP A 39 -28.98 -0.91 8.30
N ASP A 40 -28.48 -0.18 7.31
CA ASP A 40 -28.75 1.26 7.12
C ASP A 40 -30.17 1.55 6.59
N GLY A 41 -30.92 0.51 6.23
CA GLY A 41 -32.27 0.61 5.67
C GLY A 41 -32.29 0.90 4.17
N GLU A 42 -31.18 0.70 3.45
CA GLU A 42 -31.17 0.72 1.99
C GLU A 42 -31.59 -0.66 1.46
N ASP A 43 -32.77 -0.71 0.84
CA ASP A 43 -33.40 -1.93 0.31
C ASP A 43 -33.17 -2.11 -1.20
N ILE A 44 -32.29 -1.31 -1.81
CA ILE A 44 -32.17 -1.24 -3.28
C ILE A 44 -30.92 -1.96 -3.77
N ALA A 45 -31.10 -3.22 -4.20
CA ALA A 45 -29.99 -3.97 -4.80
C ALA A 45 -29.74 -3.54 -6.25
N LYS A 46 -28.46 -3.35 -6.58
CA LYS A 46 -27.99 -2.80 -7.85
C LYS A 46 -27.23 -3.88 -8.64
N CYS A 47 -27.40 -3.87 -9.96
CA CYS A 47 -26.61 -4.73 -10.85
C CYS A 47 -25.46 -3.91 -11.48
N PRO A 48 -24.21 -4.40 -11.48
CA PRO A 48 -23.08 -3.64 -12.03
C PRO A 48 -23.13 -3.45 -13.56
N SER A 49 -23.78 -4.38 -14.27
CA SER A 49 -23.83 -4.36 -15.74
C SER A 49 -25.11 -3.77 -16.31
N CYS A 50 -26.13 -3.57 -15.47
CA CYS A 50 -27.48 -3.22 -15.90
C CYS A 50 -28.00 -2.03 -15.08
N THR A 51 -28.90 -1.22 -15.65
CA THR A 51 -29.51 -0.09 -14.92
C THR A 51 -30.74 -0.51 -14.09
N LEU A 52 -30.99 -1.81 -14.00
CA LEU A 52 -32.10 -2.38 -13.23
C LEU A 52 -31.78 -2.30 -11.73
N ARG A 53 -32.85 -2.20 -10.94
CA ARG A 53 -32.84 -2.18 -9.49
C ARG A 53 -34.02 -3.00 -9.00
N ILE A 54 -33.77 -3.82 -7.99
CA ILE A 54 -34.79 -4.59 -7.28
C ILE A 54 -34.92 -4.05 -5.86
N ALA A 55 -36.11 -4.16 -5.27
CA ALA A 55 -36.31 -3.85 -3.86
C ALA A 55 -36.26 -5.15 -3.07
N VAL A 56 -35.50 -5.17 -1.98
CA VAL A 56 -35.33 -6.31 -1.10
C VAL A 56 -36.23 -6.11 0.11
N ILE A 57 -37.16 -7.03 0.32
CA ILE A 57 -38.00 -7.05 1.52
C ILE A 57 -37.26 -7.89 2.56
N PHE A 58 -36.99 -7.28 3.72
CA PHE A 58 -36.31 -7.91 4.84
C PHE A 58 -36.93 -7.45 6.16
N ASP A 59 -36.90 -8.33 7.17
CA ASP A 59 -37.18 -7.99 8.56
C ASP A 59 -35.88 -7.92 9.36
N GLU A 60 -35.82 -7.06 10.39
CA GLU A 60 -34.64 -6.88 11.24
C GLU A 60 -34.20 -8.18 11.94
N GLU A 61 -35.11 -9.15 12.10
CA GLU A 61 -34.86 -10.44 12.75
C GLU A 61 -34.16 -11.46 11.83
N ASP A 62 -34.23 -11.28 10.51
CA ASP A 62 -33.65 -12.20 9.52
C ASP A 62 -32.23 -11.81 9.10
N LEU A 63 -31.80 -10.59 9.45
CA LEU A 63 -30.45 -10.11 9.18
C LEU A 63 -29.45 -10.68 10.21
N PRO A 64 -28.32 -11.25 9.76
CA PRO A 64 -27.25 -11.62 10.66
C PRO A 64 -26.64 -10.38 11.34
N GLU A 65 -26.20 -10.56 12.59
CA GLU A 65 -25.43 -9.54 13.30
C GLU A 65 -24.15 -9.22 12.52
N LEU A 66 -23.90 -7.94 12.26
CA LEU A 66 -22.63 -7.50 11.70
C LEU A 66 -21.51 -7.96 12.64
N PRO A 67 -20.44 -8.60 12.12
CA PRO A 67 -19.27 -8.86 12.94
C PRO A 67 -18.77 -7.52 13.49
N PRO A 68 -18.34 -7.45 14.76
CA PRO A 68 -17.71 -6.24 15.27
C PRO A 68 -16.54 -5.91 14.35
N ASP A 69 -16.43 -4.64 13.95
CA ASP A 69 -15.29 -4.13 13.19
C ASP A 69 -14.02 -4.31 14.05
N GLU A 70 -13.44 -5.51 14.05
CA GLU A 70 -12.12 -5.78 14.62
C GLU A 70 -11.00 -5.30 13.67
N ASP A 71 -11.38 -4.82 12.48
CA ASP A 71 -10.50 -4.48 11.40
C ASP A 71 -10.79 -3.03 10.91
N GLU A 72 -10.15 -2.04 11.53
CA GLU A 72 -9.77 -0.79 10.84
C GLU A 72 -8.71 -1.08 9.72
N GLU A 73 -8.82 -2.19 8.98
CA GLU A 73 -7.86 -2.62 7.97
C GLU A 73 -8.58 -3.22 6.75
N GLU A 74 -9.33 -2.40 6.01
CA GLU A 74 -9.41 -2.39 4.52
C GLU A 74 -10.35 -1.27 4.01
N GLU A 75 -10.20 -0.05 4.55
CA GLU A 75 -10.59 1.13 3.75
C GLU A 75 -9.61 1.24 2.58
N GLU A 76 -10.14 1.41 1.36
CA GLU A 76 -9.36 1.76 0.17
C GLU A 76 -8.31 2.83 0.50
N GLU A 77 -7.03 2.44 0.64
CA GLU A 77 -5.98 3.44 0.82
C GLU A 77 -6.03 4.42 -0.36
N PRO A 78 -6.29 5.72 -0.14
CA PRO A 78 -6.16 6.68 -1.21
C PRO A 78 -4.70 6.62 -1.66
N ALA A 79 -4.48 6.44 -2.96
CA ALA A 79 -3.20 6.14 -3.61
C ALA A 79 -2.02 7.10 -3.30
N GLU A 80 -2.19 8.09 -2.42
CA GLU A 80 -1.21 9.07 -1.99
C GLU A 80 -0.27 8.56 -0.88
N GLU A 81 -0.70 7.63 -0.01
CA GLU A 81 0.16 7.19 1.11
C GLU A 81 1.30 6.26 0.64
N LEU A 82 1.01 5.30 -0.25
CA LEU A 82 2.03 4.42 -0.84
C LEU A 82 3.10 5.21 -1.61
N GLN A 83 2.71 6.30 -2.27
CA GLN A 83 3.63 7.17 -3.00
C GLN A 83 4.65 7.82 -2.05
N THR A 84 4.20 8.24 -0.86
CA THR A 84 5.05 8.90 0.12
C THR A 84 6.06 7.92 0.75
N LYS A 85 5.65 6.67 1.02
CA LYS A 85 6.55 5.60 1.49
C LYS A 85 7.62 5.26 0.42
N MET A 86 7.23 5.17 -0.85
CA MET A 86 8.19 4.93 -1.94
C MET A 86 9.15 6.11 -2.17
N GLN A 87 8.70 7.35 -1.99
CA GLN A 87 9.53 8.55 -2.13
C GLN A 87 10.55 8.68 -1.01
N THR A 88 10.15 8.42 0.24
CA THR A 88 11.06 8.48 1.41
C THR A 88 12.12 7.38 1.39
N LEU A 89 11.77 6.17 0.93
CA LEU A 89 12.73 5.07 0.73
C LEU A 89 13.77 5.39 -0.34
N LYS A 90 13.36 5.99 -1.46
CA LYS A 90 14.27 6.43 -2.53
C LYS A 90 15.25 7.49 -2.03
N GLU A 91 14.77 8.48 -1.26
CA GLU A 91 15.61 9.53 -0.69
C GLU A 91 16.59 8.97 0.34
N SER A 92 16.15 8.06 1.22
CA SER A 92 17.01 7.39 2.20
C SER A 92 18.16 6.61 1.53
N ASN A 93 17.87 5.89 0.44
CA ASN A 93 18.89 5.13 -0.30
C ASN A 93 19.92 6.08 -0.93
N ARG A 94 19.47 7.21 -1.47
CA ARG A 94 20.34 8.23 -2.07
C ARG A 94 21.29 8.86 -1.05
N ILE A 95 20.80 9.16 0.15
CA ILE A 95 21.62 9.67 1.26
C ILE A 95 22.66 8.62 1.69
N LYS A 96 22.25 7.36 1.82
CA LYS A 96 23.18 6.26 2.16
C LYS A 96 24.30 6.12 1.12
N GLN A 97 23.98 6.18 -0.18
CA GLN A 97 24.99 6.09 -1.23
C GLN A 97 25.96 7.29 -1.24
N ALA A 98 25.47 8.51 -1.01
CA ALA A 98 26.31 9.70 -0.92
C ALA A 98 27.30 9.64 0.26
N THR A 99 26.86 9.16 1.43
CA THR A 99 27.75 9.02 2.61
C THR A 99 28.88 8.02 2.39
N ILE A 100 28.60 6.89 1.73
CA ILE A 100 29.61 5.89 1.39
C ILE A 100 30.66 6.49 0.44
N GLN A 101 30.22 7.29 -0.54
CA GLN A 101 31.12 7.90 -1.51
C GLN A 101 32.04 8.97 -0.88
N VAL A 102 31.53 9.79 0.04
CA VAL A 102 32.35 10.76 0.78
C VAL A 102 33.35 10.04 1.71
N ALA A 103 32.93 8.96 2.36
CA ALA A 103 33.84 8.14 3.18
C ALA A 103 34.96 7.52 2.34
N ALA A 104 34.67 7.00 1.15
CA ALA A 104 35.67 6.45 0.24
C ALA A 104 36.70 7.50 -0.21
N LEU A 105 36.25 8.72 -0.52
CA LEU A 105 37.14 9.84 -0.88
C LEU A 105 38.03 10.26 0.30
N PHE A 106 37.51 10.21 1.53
CA PHE A 106 38.29 10.52 2.73
C PHE A 106 39.42 9.50 2.95
N VAL A 107 39.12 8.20 2.83
CA VAL A 107 40.12 7.14 2.91
C VAL A 107 41.17 7.27 1.81
N GLN A 108 40.76 7.62 0.58
CA GLN A 108 41.69 7.86 -0.53
C GLN A 108 42.61 9.07 -0.25
N LEU A 109 42.09 10.13 0.36
CA LEU A 109 42.89 11.30 0.74
C LEU A 109 43.91 10.96 1.82
N GLU A 110 43.55 10.19 2.85
CA GLU A 110 44.48 9.73 3.90
C GLU A 110 45.58 8.82 3.32
N LEU A 111 45.25 7.92 2.39
CA LEU A 111 46.24 7.09 1.70
C LEU A 111 47.20 7.92 0.86
N LEU A 112 46.71 8.95 0.15
CA LEU A 112 47.57 9.88 -0.59
C LEU A 112 48.47 10.69 0.36
N GLN A 113 47.94 11.15 1.50
CA GLN A 113 48.73 11.85 2.51
C GLN A 113 49.84 10.96 3.08
N THR A 114 49.55 9.72 3.48
CA THR A 114 50.55 8.79 4.00
C THR A 114 51.63 8.47 2.96
N MET A 115 51.24 8.24 1.70
CA MET A 115 52.19 8.05 0.59
C MET A 115 53.10 9.27 0.38
N LEU A 116 52.55 10.49 0.38
CA LEU A 116 53.34 11.72 0.27
C LEU A 116 54.30 11.91 1.46
N PHE A 117 53.84 11.61 2.67
CA PHE A 117 54.68 11.64 3.87
C PHE A 117 55.84 10.64 3.76
N GLN A 118 55.58 9.43 3.29
CA GLN A 118 56.61 8.40 3.11
C GLN A 118 57.64 8.81 2.05
N HIS A 119 57.18 9.41 0.94
CA HIS A 119 58.06 9.94 -0.10
C HIS A 119 58.89 11.16 0.37
N LEU A 120 58.36 12.00 1.26
CA LEU A 120 59.10 13.09 1.91
C LEU A 120 60.17 12.55 2.88
N VAL A 121 59.86 11.50 3.66
CA VAL A 121 60.83 10.83 4.53
C VAL A 121 61.95 10.15 3.72
N GLU A 122 61.62 9.48 2.63
CA GLU A 122 62.61 8.88 1.71
C GLU A 122 63.52 9.95 1.09
N ARG A 123 62.97 11.10 0.70
CA ARG A 123 63.75 12.22 0.15
C ARG A 123 64.60 12.92 1.21
N TRP A 124 64.17 12.96 2.46
CA TRP A 124 64.97 13.49 3.58
C TRP A 124 66.11 12.54 3.96
N THR A 125 65.86 11.23 4.06
CA THR A 125 66.90 10.25 4.42
C THR A 125 68.00 10.12 3.36
N THR A 126 67.67 10.33 2.07
CA THR A 126 68.66 10.40 0.99
C THR A 126 69.47 11.69 1.01
N ASN A 127 68.86 12.84 1.34
CA ASN A 127 69.57 14.12 1.42
C ASN A 127 70.48 14.21 2.67
N CYS A 128 70.10 13.64 3.81
CA CYS A 128 70.95 13.57 5.01
C CYS A 128 72.17 12.64 4.86
N ARG A 129 72.16 11.69 3.91
CA ARG A 129 73.31 10.81 3.64
C ARG A 129 74.39 11.49 2.77
N GLY A 130 74.09 12.66 2.19
CA GLY A 130 74.99 13.42 1.33
C GLY A 130 75.86 14.50 2.00
N THR A 131 75.61 14.85 3.27
CA THR A 131 76.35 15.90 4.00
C THR A 131 77.37 15.36 5.01
N ARG A 132 77.73 14.08 4.90
CA ARG A 132 78.80 13.46 5.69
C ARG A 132 79.93 13.00 4.76
N GLN A 133 80.52 13.96 4.03
CA GLN A 133 81.89 13.91 3.53
C GLN A 133 82.61 15.17 3.95
#